data_AF-A0A2A2TBR9-F1
#
_entry.id   AF-A0A2A2TBR9-F1
#
_cell.length_a   1.000
_cell.length_b   1.000
_cell.length_c   1.000
_cell.angle_alpha   90.00
_cell.angle_beta   90.00
_cell.angle_gamma   90.00
#
_symmetry.space_group_name_H-M   'P 1'
#
loop_
_entity.id
_entity.type
_entity.pdbx_description
1 polymer ?
#
loop_
_entity_poly.entity_id
_entity_poly.type
_entity_poly.pdbx_seq_one_letter_code
_entity_poly.pdbx_strand_id
1 'polypeptide(L)'
;MSTYHYLTQQEVERSHTKFNVEPITNELKLKVLQDNDFDVPADLSILQGKYLRDRAYEEERPIIADFHFDTSKHELLMTTNYTRVVAVDFITMINPSFRIRRILSYRRPPEGQPLKEVVLVGFGVEQKS
;
A
#
# COMPACT_ATOMS: atom_id res chain seq x y z
N MET A 1 -7.51 -6.69 -12.15
CA MET A 1 -7.23 -5.85 -13.33
C MET A 1 -6.88 -4.45 -12.83
N SER A 2 -5.78 -3.87 -13.30
CA SER A 2 -5.33 -2.53 -12.91
C SER A 2 -5.10 -1.66 -14.15
N THR A 3 -5.42 -0.37 -14.04
CA THR A 3 -5.14 0.65 -15.05
C THR A 3 -4.33 1.76 -14.42
N TYR A 4 -3.26 2.20 -15.08
CA TYR A 4 -2.37 3.27 -14.64
C TYR A 4 -2.39 4.39 -15.67
N HIS A 5 -2.57 5.61 -15.21
CA HIS A 5 -2.52 6.83 -16.01
C HIS A 5 -1.24 7.58 -15.65
N TYR A 6 -0.29 7.64 -16.58
CA TYR A 6 0.96 8.35 -16.46
C TYR A 6 0.77 9.79 -16.94
N LEU A 7 0.58 10.72 -16.01
CA LEU A 7 0.10 12.08 -16.32
C LEU A 7 1.13 12.91 -17.07
N THR A 8 2.43 12.68 -16.81
CA THR A 8 3.52 13.39 -17.48
C THR A 8 3.78 12.93 -18.91
N GLN A 9 3.44 11.68 -19.22
CA GLN A 9 3.64 11.06 -20.54
C GLN A 9 2.35 11.03 -21.37
N GLN A 10 1.19 11.30 -20.75
CA GLN A 10 -0.14 11.10 -21.33
C GLN A 10 -0.38 9.65 -21.80
N GLU A 11 0.18 8.69 -21.05
CA GLU A 11 0.09 7.27 -21.35
C GLU A 11 -0.88 6.55 -20.41
N VAL A 12 -1.48 5.49 -20.91
CA VAL A 12 -2.34 4.60 -20.13
C VAL A 12 -1.85 3.17 -20.28
N GLU A 13 -1.54 2.52 -19.16
CA GLU A 13 -1.15 1.12 -19.10
C GLU A 13 -2.26 0.31 -18.43
N ARG A 14 -2.53 -0.90 -18.96
CA ARG A 14 -3.41 -1.88 -18.31
C ARG A 14 -2.62 -3.12 -17.99
N SER A 15 -2.74 -3.59 -16.75
CA SER A 15 -2.03 -4.75 -16.27
C SER A 15 -2.97 -5.72 -15.58
N HIS A 16 -2.73 -7.01 -15.79
CA HIS A 16 -3.45 -8.09 -15.15
C HIS A 16 -2.48 -8.97 -14.36
N THR A 17 -2.52 -8.83 -13.04
CA THR A 17 -1.71 -9.62 -12.12
C THR A 17 -2.60 -10.64 -11.41
N LYS A 18 -2.19 -11.91 -11.41
CA LYS A 18 -2.73 -12.91 -10.49
C LYS A 18 -1.89 -12.86 -9.22
N PHE A 19 -2.55 -12.77 -8.08
CA PHE A 19 -1.91 -12.82 -6.77
C PHE A 19 -2.67 -13.81 -5.90
N ASN A 20 -1.96 -14.43 -4.96
CA ASN A 20 -2.57 -15.27 -3.92
C ASN A 20 -2.30 -14.61 -2.56
N VAL A 21 -3.31 -14.54 -1.71
CA VAL A 21 -3.18 -13.99 -0.35
C VAL A 21 -3.61 -15.05 0.64
N GLU A 22 -2.62 -15.70 1.24
CA GLU A 22 -2.85 -16.69 2.29
C GLU A 22 -2.66 -16.04 3.66
N PRO A 23 -3.57 -16.29 4.62
CA PRO A 23 -3.36 -15.84 5.98
C PRO A 23 -2.14 -16.55 6.56
N ILE A 24 -1.29 -15.81 7.25
CA ILE A 24 -0.20 -16.40 8.03
C ILE A 24 -0.75 -17.24 9.19
N THR A 25 0.00 -18.28 9.58
CA THR A 25 -0.38 -19.16 10.70
C THR A 25 -0.41 -18.42 12.03
N ASN A 26 -1.07 -18.97 13.04
CA ASN A 26 -1.12 -18.33 14.37
C ASN A 26 0.27 -18.27 15.01
N GLU A 27 1.13 -19.28 14.78
CA GLU A 27 2.53 -19.26 15.24
C GLU A 27 3.29 -18.09 14.61
N LEU A 28 3.11 -17.86 13.30
CA LEU A 28 3.78 -16.75 12.61
C LEU A 28 3.21 -15.39 13.03
N LYS A 29 1.90 -15.28 13.31
CA LYS A 29 1.31 -14.06 13.90
C LYS A 29 1.95 -13.73 15.24
N LEU A 30 2.05 -14.72 16.14
CA LEU A 30 2.66 -14.54 17.45
C LEU A 30 4.13 -14.12 17.31
N LYS A 31 4.87 -14.76 16.41
CA LYS A 31 6.25 -14.38 16.11
C LYS A 31 6.36 -12.94 15.62
N VAL A 32 5.49 -12.50 14.70
CA VAL A 32 5.48 -11.12 14.21
C VAL A 32 5.21 -10.14 15.36
N LEU A 33 4.23 -10.42 16.23
CA LEU A 33 3.93 -9.56 17.37
C LEU A 33 5.09 -9.46 18.35
N GLN A 34 5.76 -10.58 18.66
CA GLN A 34 6.94 -10.63 19.52
C GLN A 34 8.15 -9.91 18.91
N ASP A 35 8.44 -10.18 17.63
CA ASP A 35 9.60 -9.59 16.93
C ASP A 35 9.47 -8.05 16.80
N ASN A 36 8.25 -7.51 16.82
CA ASN A 36 7.97 -6.08 16.66
C ASN A 36 7.60 -5.37 17.97
N ASP A 37 7.67 -6.07 19.12
CA ASP A 37 7.39 -5.54 20.46
C ASP A 37 6.11 -4.68 20.52
N PHE A 38 5.03 -5.19 19.90
CA PHE A 38 3.80 -4.42 19.75
C PHE A 38 3.03 -4.33 21.07
N ASP A 39 2.89 -3.11 21.60
CA ASP A 39 1.85 -2.79 22.57
C ASP A 39 0.48 -2.87 21.90
N VAL A 40 -0.50 -3.52 22.55
CA VAL A 40 -1.88 -3.54 22.08
C VAL A 40 -2.45 -2.11 22.21
N PRO A 41 -2.82 -1.43 21.12
CA PRO A 41 -3.33 -0.07 21.22
C PRO A 41 -4.68 -0.05 21.93
N ALA A 42 -4.89 0.96 22.78
CA ALA A 42 -6.13 1.14 23.53
C ALA A 42 -7.36 1.40 22.63
N ASP A 43 -7.12 1.91 21.42
CA ASP A 43 -8.12 2.10 20.37
C ASP A 43 -7.77 1.24 19.15
N LEU A 44 -8.65 0.30 18.82
CA LEU A 44 -8.53 -0.60 17.67
C LEU A 44 -9.24 -0.03 16.41
N SER A 45 -9.72 1.21 16.46
CA SER A 45 -10.35 1.88 15.31
C SER A 45 -9.34 2.12 14.18
N ILE A 46 -8.10 2.44 14.53
CA ILE A 46 -6.98 2.64 13.61
C ILE A 46 -5.81 1.75 14.02
N LEU A 47 -5.35 0.91 13.10
CA LEU A 47 -4.10 0.16 13.24
C LEU A 47 -3.04 0.82 12.36
N GLN A 48 -1.83 1.02 12.86
CA GLN A 48 -0.75 1.68 12.10
C GLN A 48 0.59 1.03 12.35
N GLY A 49 1.52 1.22 11.42
CA GLY A 49 2.89 0.72 11.58
C GLY A 49 3.71 0.78 10.31
N LYS A 50 4.81 0.03 10.31
CA LYS A 50 5.73 -0.10 9.17
C LYS A 50 5.53 -1.44 8.49
N TYR A 51 5.56 -1.44 7.16
CA TYR A 51 5.51 -2.63 6.32
C TYR A 51 6.80 -2.72 5.50
N LEU A 52 7.66 -3.69 5.83
CA LEU A 52 8.90 -3.96 5.13
C LEU A 52 8.65 -4.83 3.89
N ARG A 53 9.24 -4.46 2.77
CA ARG A 53 9.26 -5.25 1.54
C ARG A 53 10.70 -5.62 1.20
N ASP A 54 10.97 -6.91 1.12
CA ASP A 54 12.31 -7.42 0.76
C ASP A 54 12.69 -7.07 -0.69
N ARG A 55 11.71 -6.92 -1.58
CA ARG A 55 11.88 -6.42 -2.95
C ARG A 55 10.75 -5.47 -3.31
N ALA A 56 11.09 -4.30 -3.82
CA ALA A 56 10.14 -3.34 -4.35
C ALA A 56 10.42 -3.10 -5.84
N TYR A 57 9.43 -2.59 -6.57
CA TYR A 57 9.59 -2.18 -7.96
C TYR A 57 10.68 -1.10 -8.06
N GLU A 58 11.64 -1.31 -8.97
CA GLU A 58 12.72 -0.38 -9.34
C GLU A 58 13.77 -0.05 -8.27
N GLU A 59 13.78 -0.72 -7.11
CA GLU A 59 14.67 -0.37 -6.00
C GLU A 59 15.50 -1.58 -5.57
N GLU A 60 16.82 -1.40 -5.49
CA GLU A 60 17.77 -2.47 -5.15
C GLU A 60 17.77 -2.84 -3.66
N ARG A 61 17.13 -2.01 -2.82
CA ARG A 61 17.13 -2.15 -1.36
C ARG A 61 15.72 -2.42 -0.83
N PRO A 62 15.60 -3.08 0.33
CA PRO A 62 14.32 -3.19 1.01
C PRO A 62 13.69 -1.83 1.23
N ILE A 63 12.38 -1.73 0.99
CA ILE A 63 11.62 -0.50 1.21
C ILE A 63 10.66 -0.69 2.37
N ILE A 64 10.57 0.33 3.20
CA ILE A 64 9.59 0.42 4.27
C ILE A 64 8.45 1.34 3.80
N ALA A 65 7.24 0.82 3.87
CA ALA A 65 6.02 1.61 3.74
C ALA A 65 5.41 1.89 5.11
N ASP A 66 4.85 3.08 5.28
CA ASP A 66 3.97 3.41 6.40
C ASP A 66 2.56 2.93 6.08
N PHE A 67 1.92 2.17 6.98
CA PHE A 67 0.54 1.75 6.81
C PHE A 67 -0.37 2.30 7.90
N HIS A 68 -1.62 2.59 7.52
CA HIS A 68 -2.73 2.90 8.41
C HIS A 68 -3.94 2.11 7.94
N PHE A 69 -4.56 1.35 8.82
CA PHE A 69 -5.76 0.56 8.56
C PHE A 69 -6.90 1.07 9.42
N ASP A 70 -7.93 1.59 8.78
CA ASP A 70 -9.16 2.03 9.43
C ASP A 70 -10.16 0.87 9.45
N THR A 71 -10.41 0.33 10.65
CA THR A 71 -11.28 -0.85 10.83
C THR A 71 -12.75 -0.53 10.56
N SER A 72 -13.17 0.74 10.73
CA SER A 72 -14.53 1.17 10.43
C SER A 72 -14.81 1.25 8.93
N LYS A 73 -13.80 1.68 8.16
CA LYS A 73 -13.88 1.83 6.70
C LYS A 73 -13.42 0.59 5.92
N HIS A 74 -12.81 -0.38 6.60
CA HIS A 74 -12.14 -1.52 5.96
C HIS A 74 -11.14 -1.06 4.88
N GLU A 75 -10.40 0.00 5.20
CA GLU A 75 -9.48 0.68 4.28
C GLU A 75 -8.05 0.62 4.82
N LEU A 76 -7.15 0.10 3.99
CA LEU A 76 -5.71 0.14 4.20
C LEU A 76 -5.11 1.26 3.34
N LEU A 77 -4.51 2.24 4.00
CA LEU A 77 -3.67 3.26 3.38
C LEU A 77 -2.20 2.86 3.57
N MET A 78 -1.43 2.85 2.48
CA MET A 78 0.03 2.69 2.52
C MET A 78 0.72 3.87 1.86
N THR A 79 1.71 4.45 2.53
CA THR A 79 2.59 5.49 1.98
C THR A 79 3.98 4.92 1.81
N THR A 80 4.50 4.92 0.58
CA THR A 80 5.82 4.37 0.25
C THR A 80 6.69 5.45 -0.38
N ASN A 81 7.85 5.73 0.20
CA ASN A 81 8.79 6.73 -0.27
C ASN A 81 9.84 6.09 -1.19
N TYR A 82 9.63 6.14 -2.50
CA TYR A 82 10.60 5.72 -3.50
C TYR A 82 11.64 6.82 -3.76
N THR A 83 12.72 6.51 -4.47
CA THR A 83 13.76 7.48 -4.82
C THR A 83 13.18 8.68 -5.58
N ARG A 84 12.26 8.45 -6.53
CA ARG A 84 11.72 9.50 -7.42
C ARG A 84 10.30 9.95 -7.07
N VAL A 85 9.54 9.13 -6.37
CA VAL A 85 8.11 9.37 -6.10
C VAL A 85 7.73 9.01 -4.68
N VAL A 86 6.63 9.59 -4.21
CA VAL A 86 5.91 9.12 -3.02
C VAL A 86 4.60 8.52 -3.49
N ALA A 87 4.42 7.22 -3.27
CA ALA A 87 3.22 6.51 -3.65
C ALA A 87 2.28 6.36 -2.44
N VAL A 88 1.04 6.78 -2.60
CA VAL A 88 -0.04 6.61 -1.62
C VAL A 88 -1.05 5.65 -2.20
N ASP A 89 -1.17 4.47 -1.57
CA ASP A 89 -1.99 3.36 -2.01
C ASP A 89 -3.17 3.16 -1.04
N PHE A 90 -4.38 3.14 -1.58
CA PHE A 90 -5.62 2.93 -0.85
C PHE A 90 -6.20 1.60 -1.29
N ILE A 91 -6.38 0.68 -0.35
CA ILE A 91 -6.98 -0.63 -0.60
C ILE A 91 -8.21 -0.75 0.28
N THR A 92 -9.38 -0.79 -0.34
CA THR A 92 -10.66 -0.86 0.36
C THR A 92 -11.36 -2.16 0.00
N MET A 93 -11.82 -2.91 1.01
CA MET A 93 -12.67 -4.06 0.78
C MET A 93 -14.08 -3.59 0.41
N ILE A 94 -14.59 -4.00 -0.76
CA ILE A 94 -15.97 -3.73 -1.14
C ILE A 94 -16.92 -4.84 -0.68
N ASN A 95 -16.39 -6.06 -0.55
CA ASN A 95 -17.03 -7.23 0.03
C ASN A 95 -15.94 -8.28 0.33
N PRO A 96 -16.24 -9.43 0.96
CA PRO A 96 -15.22 -10.41 1.36
C PRO A 96 -14.33 -10.95 0.23
N SER A 97 -14.76 -10.84 -1.02
CA SER A 97 -14.06 -11.40 -2.19
C SER A 97 -13.52 -10.34 -3.15
N PHE A 98 -13.87 -9.06 -2.98
CA PHE A 98 -13.43 -7.99 -3.87
C PHE A 98 -12.85 -6.82 -3.10
N ARG A 99 -11.79 -6.26 -3.66
CA ARG A 99 -11.19 -5.01 -3.20
C ARG A 99 -10.96 -4.05 -4.35
N ILE A 100 -11.06 -2.77 -4.04
CA ILE A 100 -10.65 -1.68 -4.92
C ILE A 100 -9.29 -1.18 -4.43
N ARG A 101 -8.40 -0.92 -5.38
CA ARG A 101 -7.09 -0.33 -5.14
C ARG A 101 -6.98 0.99 -5.87
N ARG A 102 -6.56 2.05 -5.21
CA ARG A 102 -6.27 3.36 -5.82
C ARG A 102 -4.88 3.79 -5.43
N ILE A 103 -4.07 4.18 -6.41
CA ILE A 103 -2.69 4.60 -6.18
C ILE A 103 -2.53 6.03 -6.69
N LEU A 104 -2.00 6.91 -5.86
CA LEU A 104 -1.57 8.24 -6.23
C LEU A 104 -0.06 8.33 -6.04
N SER A 105 0.69 8.48 -7.12
CA SER A 105 2.13 8.73 -7.04
C SER A 105 2.40 10.20 -7.28
N TYR A 106 3.08 10.82 -6.33
CA TYR A 106 3.53 12.20 -6.40
C TYR A 106 5.01 12.25 -6.75
N ARG A 107 5.43 13.26 -7.51
CA ARG A 107 6.87 13.56 -7.62
C ARG A 107 7.42 13.80 -6.22
N ARG A 108 8.54 13.16 -5.88
CA ARG A 108 9.16 13.33 -4.57
C ARG A 108 9.59 14.80 -4.40
N PRO A 109 9.06 15.52 -3.40
CA PRO A 109 9.46 16.89 -3.18
C PRO A 109 10.79 16.94 -2.40
N PRO A 110 11.44 18.11 -2.33
CA PRO A 110 12.48 18.35 -1.34
C PRO A 110 11.99 18.06 0.08
N GLU A 111 12.92 17.73 0.97
CA GLU A 111 12.59 17.40 2.36
C GLU A 111 11.80 18.53 3.04
N GLY A 112 10.76 18.14 3.81
CA GLY A 112 9.88 19.07 4.52
C GLY A 112 8.82 19.77 3.65
N GLN A 113 8.81 19.57 2.34
CA GLN A 113 7.80 20.15 1.45
C GLN A 113 6.60 19.23 1.22
N PRO A 114 5.39 19.78 1.00
CA PRO A 114 4.20 18.97 0.79
C PRO A 114 4.18 18.31 -0.59
N LEU A 115 3.47 17.18 -0.69
CA LEU A 115 3.17 16.50 -1.94
C LEU A 115 2.22 17.38 -2.78
N LYS A 116 2.63 17.77 -3.99
CA LYS A 116 1.84 18.65 -4.87
C LYS A 116 1.62 18.08 -6.27
N GLU A 117 2.68 17.60 -6.91
CA GLU A 117 2.62 17.16 -8.30
C GLU A 117 2.29 15.67 -8.39
N VAL A 118 1.06 15.34 -8.76
CA VAL A 118 0.67 13.96 -9.10
C VAL A 118 1.24 13.60 -10.46
N VAL A 119 1.99 12.51 -10.55
CA VAL A 119 2.61 12.02 -11.80
C VAL A 119 1.98 10.73 -12.30
N LEU A 120 1.34 9.96 -11.42
CA LEU A 120 0.61 8.75 -11.80
C LEU A 120 -0.65 8.58 -10.94
N VAL A 121 -1.71 8.09 -11.60
CA VAL A 121 -2.94 7.62 -10.95
C VAL A 121 -3.22 6.18 -11.37
N GLY A 122 -3.27 5.27 -10.40
CA GLY A 122 -3.62 3.87 -10.60
C GLY A 122 -5.00 3.55 -10.04
N PHE A 123 -5.75 2.70 -10.74
CA PHE A 123 -7.00 2.13 -10.27
C PHE A 123 -7.05 0.64 -10.57
N GLY A 124 -7.37 -0.16 -9.55
CA GLY A 124 -7.44 -1.62 -9.63
C GLY A 124 -8.74 -2.15 -9.04
N VAL A 125 -9.29 -3.17 -9.70
CA VAL A 125 -10.33 -4.03 -9.13
C VAL A 125 -9.76 -5.44 -9.07
N GLU A 126 -9.79 -6.00 -7.88
CA GLU A 126 -9.09 -7.22 -7.56
C GLU A 126 -10.03 -8.20 -6.85
N GLN A 127 -10.13 -9.42 -7.39
CA GLN A 127 -10.88 -10.51 -6.79
C GLN A 127 -9.91 -11.38 -5.98
N LYS A 128 -10.23 -11.62 -4.72
CA LYS A 128 -9.54 -12.60 -3.89
C LYS A 128 -9.87 -13.99 -4.43
N SER A 129 -8.87 -14.70 -4.93
CA SER A 129 -8.94 -16.12 -5.30
C SER A 129 -8.74 -17.02 -4.09
#